data_AF-A0AAU3L317-F1
#
_entry.id   AF-A0AAU3L317-F1
#
_cell.length_a   1.000
_cell.length_b   1.000
_cell.length_c   1.000
_cell.angle_alpha   90.00
_cell.angle_beta   90.00
_cell.angle_gamma   90.00
#
_symmetry.space_group_name_H-M   'P 1'
#
loop_
_entity.id
_entity.type
_entity.pdbx_description
1 polymer ?
#
loop_
_entity_poly.entity_id
_entity_poly.type
_entity_poly.pdbx_seq_one_letter_code
_entity_poly.pdbx_strand_id
1 'polypeptide(L)'
;MRPHRSALLEAVCDDLGVVGGLSELVKAFTNPEPLAALAEFIACFARFWQADRAAMRRLRALAALDAEVHAVISARDERRPEGLAVLSAPFADGNSPGESTDQRVRILLSLNSFETFDTMAGPEGDLFDAVRVITGIAATVLGANA
;
A
#
# COMPACT_ATOMS: atom_id res chain seq x y z
N MET A 1 19.86 -12.67 -26.69
CA MET A 1 20.20 -11.57 -25.77
C MET A 1 19.76 -12.00 -24.38
N ARG A 2 20.66 -12.14 -23.40
CA ARG A 2 20.24 -12.49 -22.02
C ARG A 2 19.53 -11.25 -21.43
N PRO A 3 18.35 -11.38 -20.81
CA PRO A 3 17.70 -10.23 -20.18
C PRO A 3 18.62 -9.66 -19.09
N HIS A 4 18.70 -8.34 -19.01
CA HIS A 4 19.35 -7.66 -17.89
C HIS A 4 18.57 -7.98 -16.60
N ARG A 5 19.25 -8.02 -15.46
CA ARG A 5 18.66 -8.43 -14.18
C ARG A 5 17.43 -7.58 -13.80
N SER A 6 17.49 -6.26 -14.01
CA SER A 6 16.38 -5.33 -13.89
C SER A 6 15.15 -5.72 -14.73
N ALA A 7 15.33 -6.06 -15.99
CA ALA A 7 14.21 -6.42 -16.88
C ALA A 7 13.48 -7.70 -16.43
N LEU A 8 14.21 -8.67 -15.87
CA LEU A 8 13.58 -9.85 -15.27
C LEU A 8 12.81 -9.49 -14.00
N LEU A 9 13.39 -8.63 -13.15
CA LEU A 9 12.75 -8.16 -11.93
C LEU A 9 11.46 -7.37 -12.22
N GLU A 10 11.50 -6.48 -13.21
CA GLU A 10 10.32 -5.75 -13.70
C GLU A 10 9.23 -6.71 -14.16
N ALA A 11 9.57 -7.74 -14.94
CA ALA A 11 8.61 -8.75 -15.39
C ALA A 11 7.98 -9.53 -14.22
N VAL A 12 8.75 -9.89 -13.20
CA VAL A 12 8.20 -10.52 -11.98
C VAL A 12 7.25 -9.56 -11.26
N CYS A 13 7.64 -8.30 -11.09
CA CYS A 13 6.77 -7.30 -10.45
C CYS A 13 5.48 -7.06 -11.23
N ASP A 14 5.53 -7.07 -12.56
CA ASP A 14 4.36 -6.90 -13.42
C ASP A 14 3.40 -8.08 -13.30
N ASP A 15 3.93 -9.32 -13.31
CA ASP A 15 3.14 -10.53 -13.08
C ASP A 15 2.47 -10.51 -11.69
N LEU A 16 3.21 -10.16 -10.64
CA LEU A 16 2.65 -9.98 -9.29
C LEU A 16 1.56 -8.90 -9.25
N GLY A 17 1.72 -7.81 -10.02
CA GLY A 17 0.71 -6.74 -10.13
C GLY A 17 -0.60 -7.24 -10.76
N VAL A 18 -0.50 -8.10 -11.78
CA VAL A 18 -1.65 -8.72 -12.45
C VAL A 18 -2.32 -9.73 -11.54
N VAL A 19 -1.57 -10.68 -10.97
CA VAL A 19 -2.11 -11.73 -10.08
C VAL A 19 -2.70 -11.11 -8.81
N GLY A 20 -2.01 -10.12 -8.24
CA GLY A 20 -2.49 -9.33 -7.12
C GLY A 20 -3.63 -8.37 -7.47
N GLY A 21 -4.03 -8.30 -8.74
CA GLY A 21 -5.15 -7.55 -9.32
C GLY A 21 -5.16 -6.07 -8.96
N LEU A 22 -4.02 -5.39 -9.04
CA LEU A 22 -3.99 -3.92 -8.86
C LEU A 22 -4.88 -3.16 -9.86
N SER A 23 -5.37 -3.82 -10.92
CA SER A 23 -6.43 -3.30 -11.79
C SER A 23 -7.68 -2.86 -11.03
N GLU A 24 -8.00 -3.52 -9.91
CA GLU A 24 -9.18 -3.23 -9.10
C GLU A 24 -9.03 -1.96 -8.26
N LEU A 25 -7.84 -1.36 -8.20
CA LEU A 25 -7.57 -0.15 -7.42
C LEU A 25 -8.45 1.03 -7.87
N VAL A 26 -8.88 1.05 -9.13
CA VAL A 26 -9.80 2.07 -9.67
C VAL A 26 -11.13 2.14 -8.89
N LYS A 27 -11.59 1.02 -8.32
CA LYS A 27 -12.86 0.95 -7.57
C LYS A 27 -12.86 1.89 -6.36
N ALA A 28 -11.75 1.91 -5.63
CA ALA A 28 -11.56 2.79 -4.48
C ALA A 28 -11.78 4.27 -4.85
N PHE A 29 -11.27 4.71 -6.00
CA PHE A 29 -11.40 6.10 -6.44
C PHE A 29 -12.78 6.46 -7.00
N THR A 30 -13.63 5.47 -7.25
CA THR A 30 -15.01 5.66 -7.72
C THR A 30 -16.07 5.50 -6.62
N ASN A 31 -15.66 5.09 -5.41
CA ASN A 31 -16.56 4.93 -4.29
C ASN A 31 -16.94 6.32 -3.71
N PRO A 32 -18.24 6.66 -3.61
CA PRO A 32 -18.68 7.96 -3.10
C PRO A 32 -18.48 8.13 -1.59
N GLU A 33 -18.32 7.04 -0.82
CA GLU A 33 -18.13 7.07 0.62
C GLU A 33 -16.64 7.11 0.97
N PRO A 34 -16.09 8.24 1.49
CA PRO A 34 -14.63 8.42 1.61
C PRO A 34 -13.91 7.38 2.46
N LEU A 35 -14.52 6.93 3.58
CA LEU A 35 -13.93 5.88 4.42
C LEU A 35 -14.00 4.51 3.75
N ALA A 36 -15.08 4.22 3.01
CA ALA A 36 -15.20 2.97 2.27
C ALA A 36 -14.21 2.93 1.11
N ALA A 37 -14.02 4.05 0.40
CA ALA A 37 -13.00 4.23 -0.63
C ALA A 37 -11.59 3.91 -0.10
N LEU A 38 -11.25 4.44 1.09
CA LEU A 38 -9.97 4.15 1.73
C LEU A 38 -9.84 2.67 2.15
N ALA A 39 -10.91 2.08 2.66
CA ALA A 39 -10.93 0.66 3.02
C ALA A 39 -10.71 -0.24 1.79
N GLU A 40 -11.34 0.08 0.66
CA GLU A 40 -11.14 -0.62 -0.61
C GLU A 40 -9.69 -0.51 -1.12
N PHE A 41 -9.10 0.68 -0.99
CA PHE A 41 -7.69 0.90 -1.34
C PHE A 41 -6.75 0.02 -0.50
N ILE A 42 -6.93 0.03 0.81
CA ILE A 42 -6.16 -0.76 1.78
C ILE A 42 -6.33 -2.27 1.49
N ALA A 43 -7.57 -2.73 1.26
CA ALA A 43 -7.86 -4.12 0.94
C ALA A 43 -7.26 -4.56 -0.41
N CYS A 44 -7.22 -3.67 -1.40
CA CYS A 44 -6.60 -3.94 -2.70
C CYS A 44 -5.11 -4.26 -2.53
N PHE A 45 -4.39 -3.49 -1.71
CA PHE A 45 -2.98 -3.76 -1.42
C PHE A 45 -2.77 -5.02 -0.57
N ALA A 46 -3.64 -5.29 0.41
CA ALA A 46 -3.63 -6.55 1.15
C ALA A 46 -3.69 -7.76 0.21
N ARG A 47 -4.64 -7.74 -0.73
CA ARG A 47 -4.79 -8.77 -1.77
C ARG A 47 -3.56 -8.88 -2.65
N PHE A 48 -3.03 -7.75 -3.08
CA PHE A 48 -1.84 -7.70 -3.93
C PHE A 48 -0.64 -8.38 -3.25
N TRP A 49 -0.37 -8.05 -1.98
CA TRP A 49 0.73 -8.68 -1.26
C TRP A 49 0.46 -10.13 -0.87
N GLN A 50 -0.79 -10.49 -0.58
CA GLN A 50 -1.18 -11.86 -0.23
C GLN A 50 -0.96 -12.83 -1.40
N ALA A 51 -1.09 -12.35 -2.64
CA ALA A 51 -0.94 -13.16 -3.86
C ALA A 51 0.37 -13.94 -3.91
N ASP A 52 1.48 -13.32 -3.50
CA ASP A 52 2.74 -14.01 -3.21
C ASP A 52 3.52 -13.29 -2.10
N ARG A 53 3.01 -13.46 -0.87
CA ARG A 53 3.61 -12.86 0.34
C ARG A 53 5.07 -13.24 0.53
N ALA A 54 5.43 -14.47 0.14
CA ALA A 54 6.79 -14.96 0.29
C ALA A 54 7.74 -14.31 -0.74
N ALA A 55 7.31 -14.09 -1.98
CA ALA A 55 8.05 -13.28 -2.94
C ALA A 55 8.20 -11.83 -2.46
N MET A 56 7.14 -11.22 -1.93
CA MET A 56 7.20 -9.86 -1.38
C MET A 56 8.24 -9.73 -0.27
N ARG A 57 8.28 -10.65 0.70
CA ARG A 57 9.33 -10.68 1.75
C ARG A 57 10.73 -10.71 1.16
N ARG A 58 10.97 -11.58 0.17
CA ARG A 58 12.28 -11.74 -0.47
C ARG A 58 12.68 -10.51 -1.28
N LEU A 59 11.75 -9.93 -2.02
CA LEU A 59 11.96 -8.72 -2.81
C LEU A 59 12.31 -7.53 -1.91
N ARG A 60 11.60 -7.35 -0.80
CA ARG A 60 11.87 -6.29 0.18
C ARG A 60 13.21 -6.50 0.90
N ALA A 61 13.53 -7.73 1.28
CA ALA A 61 14.83 -8.07 1.85
C ALA A 61 15.99 -7.79 0.86
N LEU A 62 15.80 -8.12 -0.42
CA LEU A 62 16.79 -7.86 -1.45
C LEU A 62 16.93 -6.36 -1.76
N ALA A 63 15.83 -5.62 -1.79
CA ALA A 63 15.82 -4.16 -1.97
C ALA A 63 16.59 -3.41 -0.86
N ALA A 64 16.68 -3.99 0.35
CA ALA A 64 17.51 -3.43 1.43
C ALA A 64 19.02 -3.63 1.20
N LEU A 65 19.41 -4.56 0.33
CA LEU A 65 20.81 -4.95 0.09
C LEU A 65 21.34 -4.49 -1.28
N ASP A 66 20.45 -4.22 -2.24
CA ASP A 66 20.78 -4.01 -3.64
C ASP A 66 20.06 -2.77 -4.19
N ALA A 67 20.85 -1.77 -4.63
CA ALA A 67 20.33 -0.49 -5.10
C ALA A 67 19.55 -0.58 -6.43
N GLU A 68 19.87 -1.53 -7.31
CA GLU A 68 19.12 -1.74 -8.56
C GLU A 68 17.73 -2.30 -8.24
N VAL A 69 17.66 -3.26 -7.33
CA VAL A 69 16.40 -3.84 -6.85
C VAL A 69 15.59 -2.80 -6.09
N HIS A 70 16.25 -2.01 -5.24
CA HIS A 70 15.62 -0.89 -4.54
C HIS A 70 14.94 0.07 -5.52
N ALA A 71 15.63 0.47 -6.60
CA ALA A 71 15.07 1.38 -7.59
C ALA A 71 13.79 0.82 -8.24
N VAL A 72 13.80 -0.47 -8.63
CA VAL A 72 12.63 -1.10 -9.25
C VAL A 72 11.45 -1.20 -8.27
N ILE A 73 11.70 -1.59 -7.02
CA ILE A 73 10.64 -1.70 -6.00
C ILE A 73 10.09 -0.31 -5.62
N SER A 74 10.96 0.69 -5.43
CA SER A 74 10.55 2.06 -5.12
C SER A 74 9.71 2.67 -6.23
N ALA A 75 10.08 2.45 -7.51
CA ALA A 75 9.30 2.91 -8.66
C ALA A 75 7.87 2.34 -8.71
N ARG A 76 7.64 1.16 -8.13
CA ARG A 76 6.29 0.57 -8.03
C ARG A 76 5.47 1.14 -6.87
N ASP A 77 6.14 1.62 -5.82
CA ASP A 77 5.50 2.27 -4.68
C ASP A 77 5.13 3.74 -4.95
N GLU A 78 5.72 4.39 -5.97
CA GLU A 78 5.58 5.83 -6.28
C GLU A 78 4.15 6.33 -6.47
N ARG A 79 3.22 5.48 -6.94
CA ARG A 79 1.81 5.87 -7.14
C ARG A 79 0.98 5.85 -5.85
N ARG A 80 1.44 5.15 -4.81
CA ARG A 80 0.69 4.98 -3.56
C ARG A 80 0.53 6.30 -2.79
N PRO A 81 1.57 7.15 -2.65
CA PRO A 81 1.42 8.47 -2.03
C PRO A 81 0.36 9.35 -2.71
N GLU A 82 0.31 9.38 -4.04
CA GLU A 82 -0.67 10.16 -4.80
C GLU A 82 -2.10 9.68 -4.53
N GLY A 83 -2.32 8.37 -4.58
CA GLY A 83 -3.62 7.77 -4.27
C GLY A 83 -4.09 8.08 -2.84
N LEU A 84 -3.19 8.01 -1.86
CA LEU A 84 -3.48 8.34 -0.47
C LEU A 84 -3.76 9.83 -0.25
N ALA A 85 -3.08 10.72 -0.99
CA ALA A 85 -3.38 12.14 -0.96
C ALA A 85 -4.80 12.42 -1.47
N VAL A 86 -5.20 11.78 -2.58
CA VAL A 86 -6.56 11.90 -3.13
C VAL A 86 -7.62 11.38 -2.15
N LEU A 87 -7.42 10.17 -1.60
CA LEU A 87 -8.39 9.53 -0.72
C LEU A 87 -8.49 10.19 0.67
N SER A 88 -7.45 10.90 1.12
CA SER A 88 -7.46 11.63 2.39
C SER A 88 -7.95 13.08 2.28
N ALA A 89 -8.04 13.63 1.06
CA ALA A 89 -8.45 15.02 0.84
C ALA A 89 -9.84 15.37 1.44
N PRO A 90 -10.87 14.50 1.39
CA PRO A 90 -12.16 14.79 2.00
C PRO A 90 -12.13 15.02 3.51
N PHE A 91 -11.06 14.58 4.18
CA PHE A 91 -10.89 14.69 5.64
C PHE A 91 -10.00 15.87 6.05
N ALA A 92 -9.68 16.79 5.13
CA ALA A 92 -8.78 17.91 5.38
C ALA A 92 -9.24 18.86 6.51
N ASP A 93 -10.55 18.95 6.76
CA ASP A 93 -11.13 19.86 7.75
C ASP A 93 -11.25 19.24 9.17
N GLY A 94 -11.16 17.91 9.29
CA GLY A 94 -11.29 17.19 10.56
C GLY A 94 -9.98 17.03 11.34
N ASN A 95 -8.90 17.69 10.90
CA ASN A 95 -7.55 17.40 11.38
C ASN A 95 -7.18 18.12 12.68
N SER A 96 -6.26 17.51 13.42
CA SER A 96 -5.66 18.14 14.59
C SER A 96 -4.93 19.43 14.19
N PRO A 97 -5.05 20.52 14.99
CA PRO A 97 -4.33 21.76 14.71
C PRO A 97 -2.82 21.51 14.57
N GLY A 98 -2.28 21.74 13.37
CA GLY A 98 -0.84 21.64 13.07
C GLY A 98 -0.39 20.44 12.24
N GLU A 99 -1.25 19.48 11.91
CA GLU A 99 -0.87 18.37 11.03
C GLU A 99 -0.87 18.80 9.55
N SER A 100 0.30 18.73 8.90
CA SER A 100 0.40 19.00 7.46
C SER A 100 -0.11 17.81 6.63
N THR A 101 -0.66 18.10 5.44
CA THR A 101 -1.08 17.08 4.48
C THR A 101 0.04 16.07 4.20
N ASP A 102 1.28 16.53 4.09
CA ASP A 102 2.44 15.66 3.86
C ASP A 102 2.68 14.68 5.02
N GLN A 103 2.51 15.13 6.26
CA GLN A 103 2.66 14.25 7.42
C GLN A 103 1.59 13.16 7.43
N ARG A 104 0.33 13.54 7.19
CA ARG A 104 -0.79 12.61 7.11
C ARG A 104 -0.58 11.56 6.01
N VAL A 105 -0.19 11.99 4.80
CA VAL A 105 0.08 11.06 3.69
C VAL A 105 1.22 10.11 4.05
N ARG A 106 2.29 10.57 4.72
CA ARG A 106 3.38 9.69 5.19
C ARG A 106 2.90 8.66 6.21
N ILE A 107 2.02 9.03 7.14
CA ILE A 107 1.44 8.09 8.12
C ILE A 107 0.61 7.04 7.39
N LEU A 108 -0.31 7.47 6.51
CA LEU A 108 -1.14 6.55 5.71
C LEU A 108 -0.29 5.64 4.82
N LEU A 109 0.82 6.14 4.26
CA LEU A 109 1.74 5.36 3.46
C LEU A 109 2.43 4.27 4.28
N SER A 110 2.84 4.60 5.51
CA SER A 110 3.43 3.65 6.46
C SER A 110 2.42 2.57 6.89
N LEU A 111 1.18 2.98 7.18
CA LEU A 111 0.09 2.07 7.52
C LEU A 111 -0.25 1.14 6.35
N ASN A 112 -0.22 1.66 5.12
CA ASN A 112 -0.42 0.90 3.89
C ASN A 112 0.91 0.43 3.28
N SER A 113 1.86 0.02 4.11
CA SER A 113 3.12 -0.62 3.69
C SER A 113 3.02 -2.14 3.81
N PHE A 114 3.78 -2.85 2.99
CA PHE A 114 3.83 -4.31 3.07
C PHE A 114 4.26 -4.76 4.47
N GLU A 115 5.22 -4.07 5.05
CA GLU A 115 5.83 -4.37 6.34
C GLU A 115 4.83 -4.28 7.49
N THR A 116 3.92 -3.28 7.46
CA THR A 116 2.84 -3.14 8.44
C THR A 116 1.87 -4.32 8.34
N PHE A 117 1.44 -4.66 7.13
CA PHE A 117 0.56 -5.81 6.89
C PHE A 117 1.22 -7.13 7.31
N ASP A 118 2.48 -7.34 6.91
CA ASP A 118 3.24 -8.55 7.21
C ASP A 118 3.45 -8.76 8.71
N THR A 119 3.71 -7.66 9.42
CA THR A 119 3.85 -7.66 10.88
C THR A 119 2.52 -7.94 11.57
N MET A 120 1.44 -7.27 11.16
CA MET A 120 0.13 -7.40 11.80
C MET A 120 -0.50 -8.78 11.60
N ALA A 121 -0.34 -9.37 10.41
CA ALA A 121 -0.83 -10.72 10.14
C ALA A 121 -0.01 -11.81 10.86
N GLY A 122 1.25 -11.52 11.22
CA GLY A 122 2.15 -12.53 11.78
C GLY A 122 2.56 -13.61 10.75
N PRO A 123 3.43 -14.56 11.12
CA PRO A 123 4.14 -15.42 10.16
C PRO A 123 3.26 -16.19 9.17
N GLU A 124 2.14 -16.72 9.65
CA GLU A 124 1.20 -17.60 8.94
C GLU A 124 -0.20 -16.99 8.78
N GLY A 125 -0.43 -15.75 9.22
CA GLY A 125 -1.76 -15.14 9.17
C GLY A 125 -2.15 -14.61 7.79
N ASP A 126 -3.42 -14.30 7.64
CA ASP A 126 -3.94 -13.67 6.43
C ASP A 126 -3.70 -12.16 6.47
N LEU A 127 -3.12 -11.57 5.41
CA LEU A 127 -2.98 -10.12 5.32
C LEU A 127 -4.33 -9.40 5.36
N PHE A 128 -5.44 -10.06 4.99
CA PHE A 128 -6.78 -9.50 5.13
C PHE A 128 -7.20 -9.28 6.59
N ASP A 129 -6.65 -10.03 7.56
CA ASP A 129 -6.94 -9.83 8.99
C ASP A 129 -6.45 -8.44 9.47
N ALA A 130 -5.39 -7.91 8.83
CA ALA A 130 -4.84 -6.60 9.14
C ALA A 130 -5.69 -5.45 8.57
N VAL A 131 -6.48 -5.67 7.51
CA VAL A 131 -7.23 -4.61 6.79
C VAL A 131 -8.11 -3.83 7.75
N ARG A 132 -8.94 -4.51 8.55
CA ARG A 132 -9.87 -3.85 9.48
C ARG A 132 -9.13 -2.98 10.50
N VAL A 133 -8.01 -3.46 11.02
CA VAL A 133 -7.21 -2.75 12.02
C VAL A 133 -6.56 -1.52 11.38
N ILE A 134 -5.93 -1.69 10.22
CA ILE A 134 -5.25 -0.62 9.49
C ILE A 134 -6.26 0.46 9.06
N THR A 135 -7.43 0.08 8.54
CA THR A 135 -8.49 1.03 8.19
C THR A 135 -8.99 1.80 9.43
N GLY A 136 -9.13 1.15 10.59
CA GLY A 136 -9.54 1.82 11.82
C GLY A 136 -8.51 2.83 12.33
N ILE A 137 -7.21 2.50 12.25
CA ILE A 137 -6.13 3.44 12.59
C ILE A 137 -6.11 4.60 11.59
N ALA A 138 -6.24 4.30 10.29
CA ALA A 138 -6.28 5.33 9.25
C ALA A 138 -7.46 6.29 9.43
N ALA A 139 -8.65 5.77 9.77
CA ALA A 139 -9.83 6.60 10.09
C ALA A 139 -9.58 7.51 11.31
N THR A 140 -8.85 7.01 12.30
CA THR A 140 -8.46 7.80 13.48
C THR A 140 -7.48 8.92 13.12
N VAL A 141 -6.48 8.62 12.27
CA VAL A 141 -5.54 9.63 11.75
C VAL A 141 -6.28 10.71 10.95
N LEU A 142 -7.34 10.34 10.25
CA LEU A 142 -8.15 11.26 9.45
C LEU A 142 -9.20 12.04 10.25
N GLY A 143 -9.31 11.82 11.56
CA GLY A 143 -10.36 12.44 12.38
C GLY A 143 -11.78 11.99 12.00
N ALA A 144 -11.92 10.90 11.26
CA ALA A 144 -13.22 10.41 10.76
C ALA A 144 -14.02 9.61 11.80
N ASN A 145 -13.43 9.36 12.97
CA ASN A 145 -14.07 8.74 14.13
C ASN A 145 -14.51 9.77 15.21
N ALA A 146 -14.44 11.06 14.91
CA ALA A 146 -14.78 12.16 15.82
C ALA A 146 -16.24 12.60 15.69
#